data_AF-A0A438H7I2-F1
#
_entry.id   AF-A0A438H7I2-F1
#
_cell.length_a   1.000
_cell.length_b   1.000
_cell.length_c   1.000
_cell.angle_alpha   90.00
_cell.angle_beta   90.00
_cell.angle_gamma   90.00
#
_symmetry.space_group_name_H-M   'P 1'
#
loop_
_entity.id
_entity.type
_entity.pdbx_description
1 polymer ?
#
loop_
_entity_poly.entity_id
_entity_poly.type
_entity_poly.pdbx_seq_one_letter_code
_entity_poly.pdbx_strand_id
1 'polypeptide(L)'
;MRSTEHPAAWRVASEMVSTICRLCRGETFRPLKNIKSQLLEFLMLTPKDDTESAAGYLQVFMSSSAPSALVMLYMSPTKSNKETADDTIRQFLNSSRNLLPKSVQIQCVPIVLEFCKLLSRTDHEDPLYLTCRSTLGSLVENVGVVRASRYCHNSKTLIVVKEILPFVSELASSLSKSLISSMESAGSTGNSLNDGRNLIAGHTLANDVRDFTAFLHPVRSVIMEQVSFHGPISIPLGERGSTNPWYGEEIEFLHGIFIDLMTKMDGCLHKMEQCLAGEGGVDHHTVWPQYLAVLKELNSISKLYHGAEEEFWTFMRRRKIAVCSLMIRYAKRSDDHSWLLEHKDVTDFESRRHLAMMMFPEVKEDYEELHEMLIDRSQLLAESFEYIARAERESLHGGLFMEFKNEEATGPGVLREWFFLVCQEIFNPQNALFVACPNDRRRFFPNPVCNMAIDSEVCICLFHLTYNKVLLDNWCWRLVTLSESLWKQVITLKFKQEGIKGCEMVLG
;
A
#
# COMPACT_ATOMS: atom_id res chain seq x y z
N MET A 1 -21.17 -34.41 36.12
CA MET A 1 -20.64 -33.03 36.18
C MET A 1 -19.36 -32.98 35.36
N ARG A 2 -19.41 -32.47 34.12
CA ARG A 2 -18.19 -32.28 33.31
C ARG A 2 -17.45 -31.06 33.87
N SER A 3 -16.18 -31.23 34.22
CA SER A 3 -15.29 -30.10 34.55
C SER A 3 -15.32 -29.13 33.37
N THR A 4 -15.85 -27.93 33.54
CA THR A 4 -15.79 -26.88 32.51
C THR A 4 -14.34 -26.43 32.39
N GLU A 5 -13.74 -26.63 31.22
CA GLU A 5 -12.44 -26.05 30.89
C GLU A 5 -12.51 -24.51 31.06
N HIS A 6 -11.47 -23.93 31.66
CA HIS A 6 -11.36 -22.48 31.97
C HIS A 6 -12.46 -21.91 32.90
N PRO A 7 -12.61 -22.40 34.15
CA PRO A 7 -13.68 -21.97 35.06
C PRO A 7 -13.62 -20.47 35.43
N ALA A 8 -12.42 -19.89 35.51
CA ALA A 8 -12.25 -18.47 35.79
C ALA A 8 -12.79 -17.59 34.64
N ALA A 9 -12.54 -17.99 33.39
CA ALA A 9 -13.04 -17.30 32.21
C ALA A 9 -14.56 -17.35 32.13
N TRP A 10 -15.14 -18.54 32.37
CA TRP A 10 -16.59 -18.73 32.42
C TRP A 10 -17.26 -17.86 33.48
N ARG A 11 -16.66 -17.78 34.67
CA ARG A 11 -17.17 -16.93 35.75
C ARG A 11 -17.22 -15.46 35.31
N VAL A 12 -16.11 -14.90 34.84
CA VAL A 12 -16.04 -13.48 34.47
C VAL A 12 -16.98 -13.17 33.30
N ALA A 13 -17.01 -14.02 32.27
CA ALA A 13 -17.89 -13.83 31.11
C ALA A 13 -19.38 -13.92 31.51
N SER A 14 -19.75 -14.90 32.34
CA SER A 14 -21.14 -15.07 32.81
C SER A 14 -21.58 -13.93 33.73
N GLU A 15 -20.69 -13.45 34.60
CA GLU A 15 -20.95 -12.26 35.43
C GLU A 15 -21.16 -11.02 34.58
N MET A 16 -20.36 -10.84 33.53
CA MET A 16 -20.51 -9.72 32.60
C MET A 16 -21.86 -9.77 31.86
N VAL A 17 -22.22 -10.93 31.30
CA VAL A 17 -23.51 -11.15 30.62
C VAL A 17 -24.68 -10.92 31.59
N SER A 18 -24.58 -11.41 32.83
CA SER A 18 -25.59 -11.19 33.87
C SER A 18 -25.77 -9.70 34.18
N THR A 19 -24.68 -8.96 34.38
CA THR A 19 -24.71 -7.50 34.58
C THR A 19 -25.40 -6.80 33.42
N ILE A 20 -25.04 -7.15 32.18
CA ILE A 20 -25.63 -6.57 30.97
C ILE A 20 -27.15 -6.83 30.92
N CYS A 21 -27.57 -8.09 31.13
CA CYS A 21 -28.98 -8.46 31.11
C CYS A 21 -29.82 -7.66 32.13
N ARG A 22 -29.27 -7.40 33.32
CA ARG A 22 -29.94 -6.60 34.37
C ARG A 22 -30.05 -5.13 33.98
N LEU A 23 -29.00 -4.57 33.38
CA LEU A 23 -29.02 -3.19 32.86
C LEU A 23 -30.03 -3.02 31.72
N CYS A 24 -30.14 -4.00 30.82
CA CYS A 24 -31.14 -3.99 29.75
C CYS A 24 -32.58 -4.10 30.28
N ARG A 25 -32.79 -4.70 31.47
CA ARG A 25 -34.10 -4.77 32.14
C ARG A 25 -34.46 -3.49 32.91
N GLY A 26 -33.56 -2.52 32.99
CA GLY A 26 -33.77 -1.28 33.74
C GLY A 26 -33.71 -1.45 35.26
N GLU A 27 -33.07 -2.51 35.75
CA GLU A 27 -32.89 -2.72 37.19
C GLU A 27 -31.98 -1.63 37.78
N THR A 28 -32.36 -1.04 38.92
CA THR A 28 -31.52 -0.12 39.69
C THR A 28 -30.40 -0.89 40.39
N PHE A 29 -29.38 -1.25 39.61
CA PHE A 29 -28.25 -2.05 40.06
C PHE A 29 -26.95 -1.24 40.01
N ARG A 30 -26.20 -1.22 41.12
CA ARG A 30 -24.81 -0.76 41.15
C ARG A 30 -23.90 -1.98 41.05
N PRO A 31 -23.35 -2.30 39.86
CA PRO A 31 -22.46 -3.44 39.73
C PRO A 31 -21.17 -3.22 40.54
N LEU A 32 -20.62 -4.29 41.11
CA LEU A 32 -19.37 -4.26 41.88
C LEU A 32 -18.17 -3.88 40.99
N LYS A 33 -18.24 -4.28 39.71
CA LYS A 33 -17.30 -3.99 38.63
C LYS A 33 -18.09 -3.54 37.42
N ASN A 34 -17.70 -2.44 36.78
CA ASN A 34 -18.35 -2.03 35.53
C ASN A 34 -18.02 -3.00 34.39
N ILE A 35 -18.83 -3.03 33.34
CA ILE A 35 -18.69 -4.01 32.24
C ILE A 35 -17.30 -3.93 31.60
N LYS A 36 -16.76 -2.73 31.39
CA LYS A 36 -15.40 -2.52 30.86
C LYS A 36 -14.33 -3.19 31.72
N SER A 37 -14.41 -3.07 33.04
CA SER A 37 -13.47 -3.72 33.96
C SER A 37 -13.58 -5.24 33.93
N GLN A 38 -14.78 -5.80 33.77
CA GLN A 38 -14.99 -7.24 33.60
C GLN A 38 -14.39 -7.74 32.28
N LEU A 39 -14.53 -6.98 31.19
CA LEU A 39 -13.88 -7.27 29.92
C LEU A 39 -12.35 -7.27 30.03
N LEU A 40 -11.77 -6.24 30.67
CA LEU A 40 -10.33 -6.14 30.86
C LEU A 40 -9.80 -7.29 31.74
N GLU A 41 -10.51 -7.63 32.81
CA GLU A 41 -10.19 -8.81 33.62
C GLU A 41 -10.21 -10.09 32.80
N PHE A 42 -11.24 -10.27 31.96
CA PHE A 42 -11.32 -11.41 31.05
C PHE A 42 -10.11 -11.48 30.10
N LEU A 43 -9.76 -10.36 29.46
CA LEU A 43 -8.61 -10.29 28.53
C LEU A 43 -7.26 -10.51 29.23
N MET A 44 -7.14 -10.13 30.50
CA MET A 44 -5.95 -10.39 31.31
C MET A 44 -5.82 -11.85 31.72
N LEU A 45 -6.93 -12.60 31.81
CA LEU A 45 -6.91 -14.04 32.04
C LEU A 45 -6.50 -14.84 30.80
N THR A 46 -6.70 -14.28 29.60
CA THR A 46 -6.33 -14.94 28.35
C THR A 46 -4.80 -15.06 28.22
N PRO A 47 -4.26 -16.29 28.10
CA PRO A 47 -2.82 -16.48 27.90
C PRO A 47 -2.31 -15.75 26.65
N LYS A 48 -1.13 -15.13 26.77
CA LYS A 48 -0.50 -14.40 25.64
C LYS A 48 0.54 -15.26 24.91
N ASP A 49 1.16 -16.20 25.61
CA ASP A 49 2.29 -16.96 25.09
C ASP A 49 1.87 -18.32 24.47
N ASP A 50 0.63 -18.75 24.70
CA ASP A 50 0.08 -20.00 24.19
C ASP A 50 -1.19 -19.76 23.38
N THR A 51 -1.12 -20.03 22.08
CA THR A 51 -2.21 -19.79 21.12
C THR A 51 -3.39 -20.75 21.29
N GLU A 52 -3.13 -22.01 21.63
CA GLU A 52 -4.21 -23.01 21.80
C GLU A 52 -4.98 -22.74 23.08
N SER A 53 -4.26 -22.45 24.18
CA SER A 53 -4.90 -22.04 25.42
C SER A 53 -5.67 -20.73 25.23
N ALA A 54 -5.10 -19.72 24.56
CA ALA A 54 -5.80 -18.46 24.29
C ALA A 54 -7.09 -18.65 23.47
N ALA A 55 -7.09 -19.56 22.50
CA ALA A 55 -8.26 -19.92 21.72
C ALA A 55 -9.38 -20.47 22.62
N GLY A 56 -9.03 -21.32 23.61
CA GLY A 56 -9.97 -21.84 24.60
C GLY A 56 -10.66 -20.73 25.40
N TYR A 57 -9.91 -19.74 25.89
CA TYR A 57 -10.48 -18.59 26.60
C TYR A 57 -11.39 -17.77 25.70
N LEU A 58 -10.95 -17.37 24.50
CA LEU A 58 -11.77 -16.58 23.58
C LEU A 58 -13.03 -17.34 23.13
N GLN A 59 -12.96 -18.67 23.00
CA GLN A 59 -14.12 -19.50 22.74
C GLN A 59 -15.13 -19.48 23.90
N VAL A 60 -14.68 -19.37 25.16
CA VAL A 60 -15.58 -19.15 26.31
C VAL A 60 -16.32 -17.82 26.19
N PHE A 61 -15.63 -16.75 25.79
CA PHE A 61 -16.28 -15.45 25.56
C PHE A 61 -17.42 -15.57 24.55
N MET A 62 -17.14 -16.20 23.41
CA MET A 62 -18.12 -16.46 22.37
C MET A 62 -19.29 -17.32 22.86
N SER A 63 -18.98 -18.44 23.53
CA SER A 63 -19.98 -19.44 23.97
C SER A 63 -20.86 -18.94 25.11
N SER A 64 -20.39 -17.95 25.89
CA SER A 64 -21.15 -17.30 26.96
C SER A 64 -22.23 -16.32 26.46
N SER A 65 -22.34 -16.10 25.14
CA SER A 65 -23.18 -15.06 24.52
C SER A 65 -22.77 -13.62 24.89
N ALA A 66 -21.53 -13.41 25.34
CA ALA A 66 -21.01 -12.08 25.65
C ALA A 66 -21.08 -11.11 24.47
N PRO A 67 -20.73 -11.48 23.21
CA PRO A 67 -20.88 -10.58 22.08
C PRO A 67 -22.34 -10.13 21.87
N SER A 68 -23.28 -11.07 21.89
CA SER A 68 -24.71 -10.79 21.73
C SER A 68 -25.26 -9.92 22.86
N ALA A 69 -24.84 -10.15 24.10
CA ALA A 69 -25.23 -9.33 25.24
C ALA A 69 -24.73 -7.88 25.08
N LEU A 70 -23.46 -7.70 24.70
CA LEU A 70 -22.89 -6.36 24.47
C LEU A 70 -23.61 -5.61 23.35
N VAL A 71 -23.94 -6.27 22.24
CA VAL A 71 -24.73 -5.64 21.16
C VAL A 71 -26.15 -5.32 21.63
N MET A 72 -26.78 -6.21 22.41
CA MET A 72 -28.09 -5.92 23.01
C MET A 72 -28.04 -4.69 23.91
N LEU A 73 -26.95 -4.50 24.68
CA LEU A 73 -26.75 -3.30 25.49
C LEU A 73 -26.53 -2.05 24.63
N TYR A 74 -25.83 -2.19 23.51
CA TYR A 74 -25.64 -1.10 22.53
C TYR A 74 -26.98 -0.66 21.90
N MET A 75 -27.87 -1.62 21.62
CA MET A 75 -29.21 -1.37 21.08
C MET A 75 -30.24 -0.90 22.12
N SER A 76 -29.84 -0.76 23.39
CA SER A 76 -30.72 -0.29 24.47
C SER A 76 -31.19 1.15 24.21
N PRO A 77 -32.46 1.50 24.50
CA PRO A 77 -32.97 2.87 24.37
C PRO A 77 -32.30 3.83 25.38
N THR A 78 -31.75 3.31 26.46
CA THR A 78 -31.00 4.08 27.46
C THR A 78 -29.64 4.52 26.91
N LYS A 79 -29.44 5.83 26.74
CA LYS A 79 -28.19 6.43 26.22
C LYS A 79 -26.93 5.97 26.97
N SER A 80 -26.96 5.93 28.30
CA SER A 80 -25.81 5.50 29.11
C SER A 80 -25.44 4.02 28.89
N ASN A 81 -26.43 3.16 28.65
CA ASN A 81 -26.19 1.75 28.29
C ASN A 81 -25.51 1.66 26.92
N LYS A 82 -26.02 2.42 25.93
CA LYS A 82 -25.44 2.48 24.59
C LYS A 82 -23.98 2.96 24.62
N GLU A 83 -23.69 4.04 25.34
CA GLU A 83 -22.32 4.57 25.51
C GLU A 83 -21.38 3.57 26.20
N THR A 84 -21.86 2.88 27.24
CA THR A 84 -21.08 1.86 27.95
C THR A 84 -20.76 0.69 27.03
N ALA A 85 -21.72 0.24 26.22
CA ALA A 85 -21.53 -0.84 25.26
C ALA A 85 -20.55 -0.43 24.14
N ASP A 86 -20.69 0.78 23.59
CA ASP A 86 -19.79 1.33 22.56
C ASP A 86 -18.34 1.34 23.06
N ASP A 87 -18.09 1.93 24.23
CA ASP A 87 -16.75 2.01 24.83
C ASP A 87 -16.19 0.60 25.14
N THR A 88 -17.03 -0.31 25.61
CA THR A 88 -16.61 -1.70 25.92
C THR A 88 -16.25 -2.48 24.66
N ILE A 89 -17.07 -2.41 23.60
CA ILE A 89 -16.79 -3.09 22.33
C ILE A 89 -15.54 -2.49 21.69
N ARG A 90 -15.42 -1.15 21.62
CA ARG A 90 -14.20 -0.48 21.13
C ARG A 90 -12.95 -0.87 21.91
N GLN A 91 -13.06 -1.02 23.23
CA GLN A 91 -11.97 -1.51 24.06
C GLN A 91 -11.56 -2.93 23.68
N PHE A 92 -12.51 -3.84 23.43
CA PHE A 92 -12.20 -5.19 22.94
C PHE A 92 -11.48 -5.14 21.59
N LEU A 93 -12.00 -4.36 20.63
CA LEU A 93 -11.39 -4.20 19.29
C LEU A 93 -9.96 -3.66 19.38
N ASN A 94 -9.73 -2.61 20.18
CA ASN A 94 -8.40 -2.05 20.40
C ASN A 94 -7.45 -3.10 21.01
N SER A 95 -7.94 -3.86 22.00
CA SER A 95 -7.15 -4.91 22.65
C SER A 95 -6.79 -6.03 21.67
N SER A 96 -7.70 -6.38 20.76
CA SER A 96 -7.47 -7.41 19.73
C SER A 96 -6.41 -7.00 18.69
N ARG A 97 -6.21 -5.71 18.46
CA ARG A 97 -5.19 -5.20 17.51
C ARG A 97 -3.84 -4.96 18.17
N ASN A 98 -3.83 -4.43 19.40
CA ASN A 98 -2.63 -3.81 19.97
C ASN A 98 -2.09 -4.51 21.22
N LEU A 99 -2.93 -5.20 21.99
CA LEU A 99 -2.52 -5.76 23.29
C LEU A 99 -2.20 -7.26 23.26
N LEU A 100 -2.72 -7.98 22.27
CA LEU A 100 -2.49 -9.41 22.08
C LEU A 100 -1.37 -9.66 21.04
N PRO A 101 -0.48 -10.64 21.26
CA PRO A 101 0.53 -11.02 20.28
C PRO A 101 -0.10 -11.48 18.96
N LYS A 102 0.56 -11.24 17.81
CA LYS A 102 0.06 -11.58 16.46
C LYS A 102 -0.46 -13.02 16.33
N SER A 103 0.19 -13.97 17.01
CA SER A 103 -0.21 -15.38 17.07
C SER A 103 -1.60 -15.60 17.69
N VAL A 104 -1.99 -14.76 18.65
CA VAL A 104 -3.27 -14.82 19.37
C VAL A 104 -4.34 -13.94 18.72
N GLN A 105 -3.98 -12.86 18.02
CA GLN A 105 -4.93 -11.95 17.36
C GLN A 105 -5.91 -12.67 16.43
N ILE A 106 -5.44 -13.70 15.73
CA ILE A 106 -6.27 -14.52 14.82
C ILE A 106 -7.46 -15.16 15.56
N GLN A 107 -7.31 -15.48 16.85
CA GLN A 107 -8.36 -16.09 17.65
C GLN A 107 -9.50 -15.11 17.99
N CYS A 108 -9.31 -13.81 17.78
CA CYS A 108 -10.37 -12.81 17.95
C CYS A 108 -11.31 -12.73 16.73
N VAL A 109 -10.93 -13.27 15.57
CA VAL A 109 -11.71 -13.18 14.32
C VAL A 109 -13.17 -13.63 14.49
N PRO A 110 -13.48 -14.79 15.12
CA PRO A 110 -14.87 -15.23 15.28
C PRO A 110 -15.71 -14.26 16.11
N ILE A 111 -15.13 -13.64 17.14
CA ILE A 111 -15.81 -12.69 18.02
C ILE A 111 -16.10 -11.38 17.28
N VAL A 112 -15.10 -10.85 16.57
CA VAL A 112 -15.28 -9.60 15.79
C VAL A 112 -16.25 -9.82 14.63
N LEU A 113 -16.20 -10.98 13.98
CA LEU A 113 -17.17 -11.38 12.96
C LEU A 113 -18.60 -11.44 13.53
N GLU A 114 -18.78 -11.97 14.75
CA GLU A 114 -20.09 -11.97 15.41
C GLU A 114 -20.60 -10.55 15.66
N PHE A 115 -19.73 -9.63 16.13
CA PHE A 115 -20.10 -8.22 16.26
C PHE A 115 -20.56 -7.63 14.91
N CYS A 116 -19.82 -7.87 13.83
CA CYS A 116 -20.23 -7.43 12.50
C CYS A 116 -21.59 -8.02 12.08
N LYS A 117 -21.82 -9.32 12.26
CA LYS A 117 -23.08 -10.00 11.91
C LYS A 117 -24.27 -9.49 12.70
N LEU A 118 -24.07 -9.10 13.95
CA LEU A 118 -25.14 -8.58 14.81
C LEU A 118 -25.45 -7.11 14.52
N LEU A 119 -24.42 -6.28 14.32
CA LEU A 119 -24.57 -4.84 14.07
C LEU A 119 -25.05 -4.53 12.63
N SER A 120 -24.63 -5.32 11.63
CA SER A 120 -25.10 -5.15 10.24
C SER A 120 -26.61 -5.35 10.06
N ARG A 121 -27.30 -6.02 11.00
CA ARG A 121 -28.76 -6.20 10.94
C ARG A 121 -29.54 -4.92 11.18
N THR A 122 -28.91 -3.88 11.73
CA THR A 122 -29.58 -2.61 12.03
C THR A 122 -29.24 -1.54 11.00
N ASP A 123 -27.95 -1.28 10.79
CA ASP A 123 -27.47 -0.22 9.92
C ASP A 123 -26.03 -0.50 9.49
N HIS A 124 -25.77 -0.51 8.17
CA HIS A 124 -24.43 -0.71 7.61
C HIS A 124 -23.55 0.55 7.70
N GLU A 125 -24.12 1.70 8.05
CA GLU A 125 -23.40 2.95 8.29
C GLU A 125 -23.16 3.23 9.78
N ASP A 126 -23.54 2.29 10.66
CA ASP A 126 -23.33 2.45 12.10
C ASP A 126 -21.83 2.60 12.42
N PRO A 127 -21.40 3.64 13.17
CA PRO A 127 -19.98 3.87 13.43
C PRO A 127 -19.28 2.73 14.19
N LEU A 128 -20.01 1.99 15.02
CA LEU A 128 -19.46 0.83 15.72
C LEU A 128 -19.35 -0.36 14.78
N TYR A 129 -20.34 -0.58 13.90
CA TYR A 129 -20.24 -1.56 12.81
C TYR A 129 -19.01 -1.33 11.93
N LEU A 130 -18.83 -0.10 11.43
CA LEU A 130 -17.68 0.27 10.60
C LEU A 130 -16.35 0.01 11.33
N THR A 131 -16.28 0.33 12.63
CA THR A 131 -15.09 0.05 13.45
C THR A 131 -14.84 -1.47 13.60
N CYS A 132 -15.90 -2.27 13.78
CA CYS A 132 -15.81 -3.73 13.81
C CYS A 132 -15.33 -4.28 12.47
N ARG A 133 -15.92 -3.82 11.34
CA ARG A 133 -15.57 -4.22 9.98
C ARG A 133 -14.10 -3.94 9.67
N SER A 134 -13.60 -2.72 9.93
CA SER A 134 -12.18 -2.42 9.73
C SER A 134 -11.26 -3.24 10.65
N THR A 135 -11.71 -3.58 11.86
CA THR A 135 -10.93 -4.45 12.77
C THR A 135 -10.85 -5.86 12.25
N LEU A 136 -11.97 -6.40 11.79
CA LEU A 136 -12.04 -7.71 11.18
C LEU A 136 -11.14 -7.79 9.94
N GLY A 137 -11.19 -6.79 9.06
CA GLY A 137 -10.33 -6.72 7.87
C GLY A 137 -8.85 -6.82 8.24
N SER A 138 -8.38 -5.97 9.18
CA SER A 138 -7.00 -6.01 9.65
C SER A 138 -6.60 -7.35 10.29
N LEU A 139 -7.49 -7.99 11.06
CA LEU A 139 -7.21 -9.30 11.65
C LEU A 139 -7.10 -10.39 10.59
N VAL A 140 -7.97 -10.37 9.57
CA VAL A 140 -8.05 -11.38 8.52
C VAL A 140 -6.94 -11.23 7.48
N GLU A 141 -6.51 -10.00 7.18
CA GLU A 141 -5.35 -9.72 6.31
C GLU A 141 -4.11 -10.48 6.81
N ASN A 142 -3.91 -10.50 8.13
CA ASN A 142 -2.82 -11.24 8.78
C ASN A 142 -2.99 -12.78 8.71
N VAL A 143 -4.20 -13.30 8.52
CA VAL A 143 -4.47 -14.75 8.40
C VAL A 143 -4.00 -15.30 7.05
N GLY A 144 -4.06 -14.49 5.98
CA GLY A 144 -3.55 -14.86 4.66
C GLY A 144 -2.06 -15.22 4.66
N VAL A 145 -1.28 -14.64 5.58
CA VAL A 145 0.16 -14.87 5.74
C VAL A 145 0.47 -16.19 6.47
N VAL A 146 -0.40 -16.65 7.38
CA VAL A 146 -0.14 -17.85 8.21
C VAL A 146 -0.49 -19.16 7.50
N ARG A 147 -1.46 -19.14 6.57
CA ARG A 147 -1.97 -20.35 5.92
C ARG A 147 -1.21 -20.80 4.67
N ALA A 148 -0.28 -19.99 4.16
CA ALA A 148 0.65 -20.43 3.12
C ALA A 148 1.64 -21.52 3.60
N SER A 149 1.69 -21.83 4.91
CA SER A 149 2.70 -22.75 5.48
C SER A 149 2.20 -24.11 5.96
N ARG A 150 0.90 -24.45 5.91
CA ARG A 150 0.47 -25.77 6.43
C ARG A 150 -0.85 -26.26 5.83
N TYR A 151 -0.80 -27.50 5.31
CA TYR A 151 -1.93 -28.36 4.99
C TYR A 151 -3.05 -28.24 6.05
N CYS A 152 -4.04 -27.38 5.81
CA CYS A 152 -5.23 -27.28 6.64
C CYS A 152 -6.43 -27.71 5.80
N HIS A 153 -7.13 -28.73 6.28
CA HIS A 153 -8.27 -29.36 5.61
C HIS A 153 -9.22 -28.36 4.93
N ASN A 154 -9.49 -28.59 3.65
CA ASN A 154 -10.22 -27.76 2.68
C ASN A 154 -11.57 -27.18 3.18
N SER A 155 -12.23 -27.80 4.17
CA SER A 155 -13.52 -27.33 4.70
C SER A 155 -13.42 -26.06 5.55
N LYS A 156 -12.34 -25.84 6.31
CA LYS A 156 -12.18 -24.65 7.17
C LYS A 156 -11.82 -23.40 6.37
N THR A 157 -11.09 -23.54 5.27
CA THR A 157 -10.75 -22.44 4.35
C THR A 157 -11.99 -21.99 3.57
N LEU A 158 -12.84 -22.92 3.16
CA LEU A 158 -14.12 -22.63 2.50
C LEU A 158 -15.08 -21.80 3.39
N ILE A 159 -15.16 -22.13 4.68
CA ILE A 159 -15.99 -21.36 5.63
C ILE A 159 -15.51 -19.92 5.71
N VAL A 160 -14.19 -19.70 5.77
CA VAL A 160 -13.62 -18.35 5.88
C VAL A 160 -13.89 -17.51 4.63
N VAL A 161 -13.75 -18.06 3.42
CA VAL A 161 -14.09 -17.33 2.17
C VAL A 161 -15.58 -16.98 2.13
N LYS A 162 -16.46 -17.93 2.46
CA LYS A 162 -17.91 -17.70 2.50
C LYS A 162 -18.34 -16.67 3.53
N GLU A 163 -17.67 -16.61 4.68
CA GLU A 163 -17.95 -15.62 5.72
C GLU A 163 -17.37 -14.23 5.40
N ILE A 164 -16.30 -14.14 4.59
CA ILE A 164 -15.65 -12.89 4.21
C ILE A 164 -16.30 -12.25 2.97
N LEU A 165 -16.73 -13.06 1.99
CA LEU A 165 -17.25 -12.56 0.71
C LEU A 165 -18.36 -11.51 0.84
N PRO A 166 -19.32 -11.61 1.79
CA PRO A 166 -20.31 -10.56 2.01
C PRO A 166 -19.69 -9.18 2.31
N PHE A 167 -18.56 -9.12 3.01
CA PHE A 167 -17.85 -7.86 3.26
C PHE A 167 -17.20 -7.31 1.99
N VAL A 168 -16.62 -8.18 1.15
CA VAL A 168 -16.09 -7.79 -0.16
C VAL A 168 -17.20 -7.23 -1.04
N SER A 169 -18.38 -7.86 -1.04
CA SER A 169 -19.57 -7.39 -1.76
C SER A 169 -20.06 -6.03 -1.27
N GLU A 170 -20.20 -5.88 0.06
CA GLU A 170 -20.64 -4.63 0.69
C GLU A 170 -19.70 -3.49 0.31
N LEU A 171 -18.40 -3.72 0.45
CA LEU A 171 -17.36 -2.75 0.14
C LEU A 171 -17.30 -2.43 -1.35
N ALA A 172 -17.36 -3.43 -2.24
CA ALA A 172 -17.44 -3.20 -3.68
C ALA A 172 -18.65 -2.32 -4.06
N SER A 173 -19.79 -2.58 -3.43
CA SER A 173 -21.01 -1.77 -3.65
C SER A 173 -20.83 -0.34 -3.14
N SER A 174 -20.20 -0.15 -1.98
CA SER A 174 -19.88 1.18 -1.44
C SER A 174 -18.89 1.94 -2.33
N LEU A 175 -17.82 1.25 -2.77
CA LEU A 175 -16.84 1.79 -3.71
C LEU A 175 -17.51 2.20 -5.02
N SER A 176 -18.35 1.35 -5.61
CA SER A 176 -19.09 1.66 -6.84
C SER A 176 -19.94 2.93 -6.69
N LYS A 177 -20.71 3.04 -5.59
CA LYS A 177 -21.49 4.25 -5.27
C LYS A 177 -20.62 5.49 -5.07
N SER A 178 -19.50 5.35 -4.37
CA SER A 178 -18.58 6.46 -4.09
C SER A 178 -17.88 6.96 -5.36
N LEU A 179 -17.48 6.04 -6.25
CA LEU A 179 -16.92 6.34 -7.56
C LEU A 179 -17.95 7.08 -8.44
N ILE A 180 -19.21 6.62 -8.46
CA ILE A 180 -20.30 7.33 -9.15
C ILE A 180 -20.49 8.74 -8.61
N SER A 181 -20.58 8.87 -7.30
CA SER A 181 -20.77 10.17 -6.64
C SER A 181 -19.61 11.13 -6.92
N SER A 182 -18.38 10.61 -7.07
CA SER A 182 -17.22 11.40 -7.46
C SER A 182 -17.28 11.94 -8.88
N MET A 183 -17.96 11.24 -9.81
CA MET A 183 -18.14 11.74 -11.17
C MET A 183 -19.15 12.89 -11.22
N GLU A 184 -20.18 12.83 -10.38
CA GLU A 184 -21.24 13.83 -10.28
C GLU A 184 -20.75 15.13 -9.61
N SER A 185 -19.92 15.02 -8.57
CA SER A 185 -19.40 16.19 -7.84
C SER A 185 -18.37 17.01 -8.62
N ALA A 186 -17.62 16.38 -9.53
CA ALA A 186 -16.60 17.05 -10.36
C ALA A 186 -17.18 18.09 -11.35
N GLY A 187 -18.50 18.11 -11.56
CA GLY A 187 -19.18 19.06 -12.45
C GLY A 187 -19.70 20.34 -11.77
N SER A 188 -19.69 20.42 -10.43
CA SER A 188 -20.26 21.56 -9.70
C SER A 188 -19.18 22.50 -9.17
N THR A 189 -19.02 23.66 -9.80
CA THR A 189 -18.02 24.67 -9.45
C THR A 189 -18.24 25.23 -8.03
N GLY A 190 -17.20 25.11 -7.19
CA GLY A 190 -16.80 26.09 -6.16
C GLY A 190 -17.85 26.61 -5.17
N ASN A 191 -18.36 25.76 -4.27
CA ASN A 191 -19.01 26.21 -3.02
C ASN A 191 -18.28 25.60 -1.81
N SER A 192 -17.97 26.40 -0.78
CA SER A 192 -17.27 25.97 0.44
C SER A 192 -17.96 24.80 1.20
N LEU A 193 -19.27 24.63 1.04
CA LEU A 193 -20.01 23.46 1.54
C LEU A 193 -19.62 22.15 0.84
N ASN A 194 -19.21 22.22 -0.43
CA ASN A 194 -18.76 21.06 -1.20
C ASN A 194 -17.38 20.58 -0.73
N ASP A 195 -16.53 21.46 -0.18
CA ASP A 195 -15.21 21.08 0.33
C ASP A 195 -15.33 20.16 1.54
N GLY A 196 -16.18 20.50 2.52
CA GLY A 196 -16.44 19.64 3.68
C GLY A 196 -17.03 18.28 3.29
N ARG A 197 -17.96 18.26 2.32
CA ARG A 197 -18.56 17.02 1.80
C ARG A 197 -17.55 16.17 1.03
N ASN A 198 -16.68 16.80 0.25
CA ASN A 198 -15.59 16.14 -0.48
C ASN A 198 -14.55 15.57 0.48
N LEU A 199 -14.18 16.26 1.57
CA LEU A 199 -13.29 15.72 2.60
C LEU A 199 -13.86 14.45 3.23
N ILE A 200 -15.13 14.47 3.63
CA ILE A 200 -15.81 13.31 4.21
C ILE A 200 -15.86 12.17 3.18
N ALA A 201 -16.28 12.45 1.95
CA ALA A 201 -16.33 11.45 0.88
C ALA A 201 -14.95 10.83 0.58
N GLY A 202 -13.90 11.64 0.56
CA GLY A 202 -12.52 11.17 0.38
C GLY A 202 -12.05 10.28 1.54
N HIS A 203 -12.38 10.64 2.78
CA HIS A 203 -12.05 9.82 3.96
C HIS A 203 -12.84 8.51 3.98
N THR A 204 -14.13 8.54 3.65
CA THR A 204 -14.97 7.34 3.52
C THR A 204 -14.41 6.42 2.44
N LEU A 205 -14.12 6.94 1.24
CA LEU A 205 -13.53 6.15 0.16
C LEU A 205 -12.18 5.53 0.58
N ALA A 206 -11.32 6.30 1.24
CA ALA A 206 -10.03 5.80 1.72
C ALA A 206 -10.19 4.62 2.70
N ASN A 207 -11.16 4.70 3.63
CA ASN A 207 -11.45 3.62 4.55
C ASN A 207 -12.02 2.39 3.84
N ASP A 208 -12.93 2.59 2.89
CA ASP A 208 -13.53 1.50 2.14
C ASP A 208 -12.52 0.81 1.23
N VAL A 209 -11.61 1.54 0.59
CA VAL A 209 -10.53 0.94 -0.22
C VAL A 209 -9.60 0.12 0.65
N ARG A 210 -9.16 0.65 1.80
CA ARG A 210 -8.30 -0.09 2.74
C ARG A 210 -8.98 -1.38 3.21
N ASP A 211 -10.23 -1.29 3.63
CA ASP A 211 -10.96 -2.45 4.13
C ASP A 211 -11.25 -3.44 2.99
N PHE A 212 -11.52 -2.95 1.76
CA PHE A 212 -11.72 -3.78 0.57
C PHE A 212 -10.46 -4.58 0.26
N THR A 213 -9.29 -3.95 0.22
CA THR A 213 -7.99 -4.62 0.06
C THR A 213 -7.80 -5.70 1.13
N ALA A 214 -8.07 -5.38 2.40
CA ALA A 214 -7.87 -6.31 3.51
C ALA A 214 -8.74 -7.58 3.41
N PHE A 215 -10.00 -7.44 2.99
CA PHE A 215 -10.91 -8.57 2.79
C PHE A 215 -10.72 -9.29 1.44
N LEU A 216 -10.29 -8.58 0.40
CA LEU A 216 -10.02 -9.16 -0.91
C LEU A 216 -8.79 -10.07 -0.89
N HIS A 217 -7.74 -9.69 -0.14
CA HIS A 217 -6.50 -10.46 -0.04
C HIS A 217 -6.72 -11.97 0.25
N PRO A 218 -7.39 -12.39 1.34
CA PRO A 218 -7.63 -13.81 1.63
C PRO A 218 -8.49 -14.52 0.58
N VAL A 219 -9.50 -13.83 0.01
CA VAL A 219 -10.37 -14.40 -1.04
C VAL A 219 -9.54 -14.68 -2.29
N ARG A 220 -8.73 -13.69 -2.71
CA ARG A 220 -7.82 -13.83 -3.85
C ARG A 220 -6.78 -14.92 -3.62
N SER A 221 -6.18 -15.00 -2.44
CA SER A 221 -5.18 -16.04 -2.14
C SER A 221 -5.75 -17.45 -2.37
N VAL A 222 -6.97 -17.70 -1.92
CA VAL A 222 -7.63 -19.01 -2.09
C VAL A 222 -7.97 -19.30 -3.56
N ILE A 223 -8.45 -18.30 -4.30
CA ILE A 223 -8.74 -18.47 -5.73
C ILE A 223 -7.44 -18.65 -6.54
N MET A 224 -6.39 -17.92 -6.20
CA MET A 224 -5.09 -17.98 -6.87
C MET A 224 -4.37 -19.32 -6.68
N GLU A 225 -4.62 -20.04 -5.57
CA GLU A 225 -4.18 -21.43 -5.43
C GLU A 225 -4.74 -22.30 -6.56
N GLN A 226 -5.99 -22.11 -6.99
CA GLN A 226 -6.57 -22.87 -8.11
C GLN A 226 -5.95 -22.48 -9.47
N VAL A 227 -5.77 -21.17 -9.69
CA VAL A 227 -5.14 -20.61 -10.90
C VAL A 227 -3.72 -21.15 -11.08
N SER A 228 -2.97 -21.28 -9.99
CA SER A 228 -1.59 -21.79 -10.02
C SER A 228 -1.49 -23.22 -10.56
N PHE A 229 -2.54 -24.02 -10.44
CA PHE A 229 -2.58 -25.40 -10.94
C PHE A 229 -3.20 -25.52 -12.34
N HIS A 230 -4.11 -24.62 -12.74
CA HIS A 230 -4.96 -24.79 -13.94
C HIS A 230 -4.87 -23.62 -14.94
N GLY A 231 -4.06 -22.59 -14.66
CA GLY A 231 -4.04 -21.34 -15.43
C GLY A 231 -5.22 -20.41 -15.09
N PRO A 232 -5.30 -19.23 -15.73
CA PRO A 232 -6.38 -18.25 -15.49
C PRO A 232 -7.78 -18.84 -15.74
N ILE A 233 -8.74 -18.45 -14.90
CA ILE A 233 -10.09 -19.02 -14.89
C ILE A 233 -10.92 -18.44 -16.04
N SER A 234 -11.57 -19.31 -16.81
CA SER A 234 -12.53 -18.90 -17.85
C SER A 234 -13.92 -18.69 -17.25
N ILE A 235 -14.59 -17.58 -17.60
CA ILE A 235 -15.97 -17.25 -17.20
C ILE A 235 -16.83 -17.10 -18.47
N PRO A 236 -18.09 -17.61 -18.51
CA PRO A 236 -18.77 -18.35 -17.45
C PRO A 236 -18.15 -19.73 -17.21
N LEU A 237 -18.28 -20.24 -15.98
CA LEU A 237 -17.80 -21.59 -15.67
C LEU A 237 -18.65 -22.59 -16.46
N GLY A 238 -18.07 -23.21 -17.49
CA GLY A 238 -18.82 -24.14 -18.34
C GLY A 238 -19.37 -25.34 -17.56
N GLU A 239 -20.52 -25.89 -17.96
CA GLU A 239 -21.18 -27.08 -17.37
C GLU A 239 -20.35 -28.39 -17.46
N ARG A 240 -19.04 -28.32 -17.73
CA ARG A 240 -18.25 -29.49 -18.07
C ARG A 240 -17.94 -30.32 -16.83
N GLY A 241 -18.47 -31.54 -16.83
CA GLY A 241 -18.37 -32.50 -15.75
C GLY A 241 -16.94 -32.81 -15.29
N SER A 242 -16.87 -33.08 -13.98
CA SER A 242 -15.83 -33.74 -13.18
C SER A 242 -14.84 -32.92 -12.34
N THR A 243 -14.81 -31.59 -12.40
CA THR A 243 -14.27 -30.74 -11.31
C THR A 243 -14.90 -29.35 -11.32
N ASN A 244 -16.11 -29.21 -10.75
CA ASN A 244 -16.64 -27.88 -10.47
C ASN A 244 -15.69 -27.21 -9.46
N PRO A 245 -15.19 -25.98 -9.68
CA PRO A 245 -14.33 -25.31 -8.71
C PRO A 245 -15.04 -25.29 -7.35
N TRP A 246 -14.31 -25.56 -6.27
CA TRP A 246 -14.86 -25.55 -4.91
C TRP A 246 -15.50 -24.19 -4.50
N TYR A 247 -15.36 -23.17 -5.35
CA TYR A 247 -15.77 -21.78 -5.17
C TYR A 247 -16.46 -21.18 -6.42
N GLY A 248 -17.15 -21.99 -7.24
CA GLY A 248 -17.65 -21.55 -8.54
C GLY A 248 -18.51 -20.28 -8.49
N GLU A 249 -19.48 -20.22 -7.56
CA GLU A 249 -20.33 -19.05 -7.36
C GLU A 249 -19.52 -17.83 -6.88
N GLU A 250 -18.59 -18.03 -5.94
CA GLU A 250 -17.76 -16.96 -5.39
C GLU A 250 -16.77 -16.38 -6.42
N ILE A 251 -16.27 -17.22 -7.32
CA ILE A 251 -15.40 -16.85 -8.44
C ILE A 251 -16.19 -16.01 -9.45
N GLU A 252 -17.36 -16.46 -9.89
CA GLU A 252 -18.20 -15.69 -10.80
C GLU A 252 -18.64 -14.36 -10.18
N PHE A 253 -18.94 -14.37 -8.89
CA PHE A 253 -19.29 -13.18 -8.14
C PHE A 253 -18.14 -12.15 -8.08
N LEU A 254 -16.92 -12.60 -7.77
CA LEU A 254 -15.74 -11.72 -7.78
C LEU A 254 -15.44 -11.17 -9.18
N HIS A 255 -15.64 -11.97 -10.24
CA HIS A 255 -15.55 -11.49 -11.61
C HIS A 255 -16.57 -10.39 -11.90
N GLY A 256 -17.82 -10.55 -11.43
CA GLY A 256 -18.85 -9.51 -11.52
C GLY A 256 -18.44 -8.19 -10.84
N ILE A 257 -17.86 -8.28 -9.64
CA ILE A 257 -17.31 -7.11 -8.92
C ILE A 257 -16.21 -6.43 -9.74
N PHE A 258 -15.29 -7.21 -10.32
CA PHE A 258 -14.21 -6.67 -11.15
C PHE A 258 -14.75 -5.87 -12.33
N ILE A 259 -15.70 -6.43 -13.08
CA ILE A 259 -16.29 -5.76 -14.25
C ILE A 259 -17.03 -4.47 -13.85
N ASP A 260 -17.84 -4.48 -12.77
CA ASP A 260 -18.54 -3.28 -12.31
C ASP A 260 -17.55 -2.18 -11.90
N LEU A 261 -16.60 -2.49 -11.01
CA LEU A 261 -15.64 -1.51 -10.51
C LEU A 261 -14.71 -0.99 -11.63
N MET A 262 -14.28 -1.84 -12.56
CA MET A 262 -13.50 -1.41 -13.73
C MET A 262 -14.29 -0.44 -14.60
N THR A 263 -15.58 -0.71 -14.82
CA THR A 263 -16.47 0.19 -15.59
C THR A 263 -16.64 1.54 -14.89
N LYS A 264 -16.85 1.55 -13.56
CA LYS A 264 -16.97 2.81 -12.81
C LYS A 264 -15.66 3.59 -12.81
N MET A 265 -14.54 2.89 -12.62
CA MET A 265 -13.22 3.52 -12.63
C MET A 265 -12.89 4.13 -14.00
N ASP A 266 -13.27 3.50 -15.11
CA ASP A 266 -13.12 4.10 -16.43
C ASP A 266 -13.88 5.43 -16.57
N GLY A 267 -15.10 5.49 -16.06
CA GLY A 267 -15.87 6.74 -15.98
C GLY A 267 -15.17 7.79 -15.12
N CYS A 268 -14.66 7.40 -13.94
CA CYS A 268 -13.93 8.29 -13.04
C CYS A 268 -12.66 8.87 -13.67
N LEU A 269 -11.84 8.01 -14.30
CA LEU A 269 -10.63 8.44 -14.98
C LEU A 269 -10.95 9.31 -16.20
N HIS A 270 -11.99 8.98 -16.97
CA HIS A 270 -12.44 9.83 -18.06
C HIS A 270 -12.83 11.23 -17.56
N LYS A 271 -13.58 11.29 -16.47
CA LYS A 271 -14.02 12.56 -15.88
C LYS A 271 -12.83 13.36 -15.36
N MET A 272 -11.86 12.69 -14.75
CA MET A 272 -10.59 13.28 -14.34
C MET A 272 -9.84 13.88 -15.54
N GLU A 273 -9.74 13.17 -16.68
CA GLU A 273 -9.12 13.71 -17.91
C GLU A 273 -9.84 14.98 -18.40
N GLN A 274 -11.18 15.02 -18.35
CA GLN A 274 -11.94 16.22 -18.70
C GLN A 274 -11.62 17.39 -17.76
N CYS A 275 -11.50 17.14 -16.45
CA CYS A 275 -11.14 18.16 -15.46
C CYS A 275 -9.71 18.68 -15.68
N LEU A 276 -8.77 17.79 -16.02
CA LEU A 276 -7.37 18.15 -16.31
C LEU A 276 -7.22 19.01 -17.58
N ALA A 277 -8.13 18.88 -18.54
CA ALA A 277 -8.12 19.64 -19.79
C ALA A 277 -8.77 21.04 -19.67
N GLY A 278 -9.52 21.31 -18.59
CA GLY A 278 -10.16 22.59 -18.36
C GLY A 278 -9.19 23.67 -17.83
N GLU A 279 -9.50 24.95 -18.07
CA GLU A 279 -8.72 26.10 -17.58
C GLU A 279 -8.92 26.39 -16.08
N GLY A 280 -9.80 25.64 -15.41
CA GLY A 280 -9.96 25.69 -13.96
C GLY A 280 -8.80 24.97 -13.30
N GLY A 281 -8.08 25.67 -12.41
CA GLY A 281 -7.02 25.07 -11.60
C GLY A 281 -7.48 23.77 -10.94
N VAL A 282 -6.53 22.86 -10.75
CA VAL A 282 -6.77 21.56 -10.12
C VAL A 282 -7.11 21.79 -8.66
N ASP A 283 -8.40 21.81 -8.33
CA ASP A 283 -8.82 21.80 -6.93
C ASP A 283 -8.32 20.54 -6.23
N HIS A 284 -8.08 20.63 -4.92
CA HIS A 284 -7.65 19.53 -4.08
C HIS A 284 -8.72 18.44 -3.99
N HIS A 285 -8.82 17.60 -5.02
CA HIS A 285 -9.73 16.46 -5.04
C HIS A 285 -9.25 15.41 -4.05
N THR A 286 -9.96 15.30 -2.93
CA THR A 286 -9.71 14.34 -1.84
C THR A 286 -9.99 12.89 -2.22
N VAL A 287 -10.68 12.66 -3.34
CA VAL A 287 -11.10 11.35 -3.83
C VAL A 287 -10.06 10.72 -4.77
N TRP A 288 -9.46 11.52 -5.67
CA TRP A 288 -8.50 11.04 -6.67
C TRP A 288 -7.29 10.26 -6.11
N PRO A 289 -6.72 10.61 -4.94
CA PRO A 289 -5.63 9.82 -4.35
C PRO A 289 -5.95 8.33 -4.20
N GLN A 290 -7.24 7.98 -4.03
CA GLN A 290 -7.66 6.59 -3.83
C GLN A 290 -7.77 5.80 -5.13
N TYR A 291 -7.79 6.45 -6.30
CA TYR A 291 -7.93 5.76 -7.59
C TYR A 291 -6.76 4.80 -7.87
N LEU A 292 -5.52 5.17 -7.51
CA LEU A 292 -4.37 4.27 -7.66
C LEU A 292 -4.53 2.98 -6.84
N ALA A 293 -5.04 3.08 -5.62
CA ALA A 293 -5.26 1.93 -4.76
C ALA A 293 -6.36 1.01 -5.33
N VAL A 294 -7.47 1.57 -5.83
CA VAL A 294 -8.50 0.77 -6.50
C VAL A 294 -7.96 0.11 -7.78
N LEU A 295 -7.20 0.84 -8.60
CA LEU A 295 -6.57 0.29 -9.80
C LEU A 295 -5.59 -0.85 -9.49
N LYS A 296 -4.85 -0.74 -8.39
CA LYS A 296 -3.97 -1.80 -7.91
C LYS A 296 -4.76 -3.06 -7.57
N GLU A 297 -5.91 -2.93 -6.90
CA GLU A 297 -6.78 -4.08 -6.62
C GLU A 297 -7.43 -4.67 -7.87
N LEU A 298 -7.83 -3.84 -8.84
CA LEU A 298 -8.36 -4.32 -10.11
C LEU A 298 -7.31 -5.10 -10.92
N ASN A 299 -6.07 -4.63 -10.99
CA ASN A 299 -4.95 -5.39 -11.57
C ASN A 299 -4.72 -6.72 -10.83
N SER A 300 -4.90 -6.70 -9.51
CA SER A 300 -4.76 -7.86 -8.64
C SER A 300 -5.82 -8.94 -8.93
N ILE A 301 -7.06 -8.52 -9.25
CA ILE A 301 -8.16 -9.42 -9.61
C ILE A 301 -8.06 -9.88 -11.07
N SER A 302 -7.63 -9.02 -11.99
CA SER A 302 -7.55 -9.34 -13.43
C SER A 302 -6.66 -10.56 -13.71
N LYS A 303 -5.60 -10.74 -12.93
CA LYS A 303 -4.67 -11.89 -12.99
C LYS A 303 -5.34 -13.25 -12.68
N LEU A 304 -6.56 -13.26 -12.13
CA LEU A 304 -7.29 -14.50 -11.83
C LEU A 304 -8.03 -15.07 -13.04
N TYR A 305 -8.38 -14.25 -14.03
CA TYR A 305 -9.32 -14.62 -15.08
C TYR A 305 -8.68 -14.56 -16.47
N HIS A 306 -9.10 -15.47 -17.34
CA HIS A 306 -8.66 -15.50 -18.71
C HIS A 306 -9.18 -14.26 -19.47
N GLY A 307 -8.27 -13.53 -20.13
CA GLY A 307 -8.58 -12.32 -20.90
C GLY A 307 -8.73 -11.03 -20.06
N ALA A 308 -9.02 -11.12 -18.76
CA ALA A 308 -9.26 -9.95 -17.92
C ALA A 308 -8.02 -9.06 -17.74
N GLU A 309 -6.81 -9.63 -17.72
CA GLU A 309 -5.56 -8.86 -17.67
C GLU A 309 -5.38 -7.98 -18.92
N GLU A 310 -5.60 -8.54 -20.10
CA GLU A 310 -5.56 -7.78 -21.37
C GLU A 310 -6.64 -6.69 -21.42
N GLU A 311 -7.85 -6.99 -20.94
CA GLU A 311 -8.92 -6.00 -20.83
C GLU A 311 -8.56 -4.85 -19.89
N PHE A 312 -8.00 -5.17 -18.71
CA PHE A 312 -7.54 -4.19 -17.74
C PHE A 312 -6.44 -3.29 -18.32
N TRP A 313 -5.44 -3.84 -18.99
CA TRP A 313 -4.37 -3.04 -19.58
C TRP A 313 -4.82 -2.21 -20.80
N THR A 314 -5.78 -2.72 -21.58
CA THR A 314 -6.43 -1.94 -22.65
C THR A 314 -7.16 -0.73 -22.08
N PHE A 315 -7.88 -0.92 -20.97
CA PHE A 315 -8.53 0.15 -20.20
C PHE A 315 -7.50 1.19 -19.69
N MET A 316 -6.41 0.73 -19.07
CA MET A 316 -5.33 1.60 -18.58
C MET A 316 -4.68 2.41 -19.70
N ARG A 317 -4.42 1.79 -20.87
CA ARG A 317 -3.87 2.47 -22.06
C ARG A 317 -4.80 3.56 -22.57
N ARG A 318 -6.12 3.31 -22.57
CA ARG A 318 -7.12 4.31 -22.97
C ARG A 318 -7.13 5.52 -22.04
N ARG A 319 -6.85 5.32 -20.75
CA ARG A 319 -6.85 6.36 -19.70
C ARG A 319 -5.46 6.84 -19.29
N LYS A 320 -4.50 6.74 -20.21
CA LYS A 320 -3.09 7.06 -19.96
C LYS A 320 -2.87 8.42 -19.29
N ILE A 321 -3.61 9.44 -19.71
CA ILE A 321 -3.45 10.81 -19.19
C ILE A 321 -3.80 10.87 -17.70
N ALA A 322 -4.96 10.31 -17.32
CA ALA A 322 -5.35 10.25 -15.91
C ALA A 322 -4.38 9.40 -15.09
N VAL A 323 -3.98 8.23 -15.59
CA VAL A 323 -3.02 7.34 -14.90
C VAL A 323 -1.69 8.07 -14.62
N CYS A 324 -1.11 8.71 -15.64
CA CYS A 324 0.14 9.46 -15.46
C CYS A 324 -0.03 10.62 -14.47
N SER A 325 -1.16 11.34 -14.54
CA SER A 325 -1.46 12.42 -13.60
C SER A 325 -1.65 11.93 -12.17
N LEU A 326 -2.25 10.75 -11.97
CA LEU A 326 -2.41 10.16 -10.64
C LEU A 326 -1.05 9.82 -10.04
N MET A 327 -0.17 9.21 -10.83
CA MET A 327 1.18 8.84 -10.41
C MET A 327 1.97 10.06 -9.95
N ILE A 328 2.03 11.13 -10.76
CA ILE A 328 2.83 12.33 -10.46
C ILE A 328 2.31 13.08 -9.24
N ARG A 329 0.99 13.07 -9.00
CA ARG A 329 0.37 13.90 -7.95
C ARG A 329 0.20 13.19 -6.62
N TYR A 330 0.01 11.87 -6.63
CA TYR A 330 -0.48 11.15 -5.46
C TYR A 330 0.35 9.93 -5.08
N ALA A 331 1.31 9.48 -5.90
CA ALA A 331 2.20 8.40 -5.49
C ALA A 331 3.06 8.85 -4.29
N LYS A 332 3.16 7.99 -3.28
CA LYS A 332 4.02 8.20 -2.11
C LYS A 332 5.13 7.17 -2.07
N ARG A 333 6.23 7.49 -1.37
CA ARG A 333 7.39 6.58 -1.21
C ARG A 333 7.03 5.30 -0.44
N SER A 334 6.03 5.39 0.43
CA SER A 334 5.50 4.25 1.19
C SER A 334 4.69 3.27 0.34
N ASP A 335 4.27 3.68 -0.85
CA ASP A 335 3.35 2.90 -1.67
C ASP A 335 4.11 2.05 -2.67
N ASP A 336 3.67 0.80 -2.84
CA ASP A 336 4.17 -0.06 -3.90
C ASP A 336 3.35 0.13 -5.19
N HIS A 337 3.88 0.96 -6.09
CA HIS A 337 3.34 1.21 -7.43
C HIS A 337 4.17 0.56 -8.55
N SER A 338 5.04 -0.40 -8.20
CA SER A 338 5.96 -1.04 -9.15
C SER A 338 5.26 -1.77 -10.30
N TRP A 339 4.06 -2.27 -10.05
CA TRP A 339 3.20 -2.95 -11.03
C TRP A 339 2.85 -2.09 -12.26
N LEU A 340 2.86 -0.75 -12.14
CA LEU A 340 2.63 0.16 -13.28
C LEU A 340 3.80 0.18 -14.27
N LEU A 341 4.98 -0.25 -13.84
CA LEU A 341 6.19 -0.28 -14.67
C LEU A 341 6.23 -1.54 -15.57
N GLU A 342 5.41 -2.54 -15.29
CA GLU A 342 5.27 -3.76 -16.11
C GLU A 342 4.80 -3.41 -17.54
N HIS A 343 4.02 -2.33 -17.71
CA HIS A 343 3.40 -1.93 -18.99
C HIS A 343 3.75 -0.47 -19.37
N LYS A 344 4.79 -0.30 -20.19
CA LYS A 344 5.33 1.02 -20.58
C LYS A 344 4.38 1.86 -21.44
N ASP A 345 3.47 1.22 -22.14
CA ASP A 345 2.48 1.84 -23.01
C ASP A 345 1.44 2.64 -22.21
N VAL A 346 1.19 2.29 -20.95
CA VAL A 346 0.23 2.99 -20.07
C VAL A 346 0.83 4.15 -19.27
N THR A 347 2.16 4.31 -19.30
CA THR A 347 2.88 5.39 -18.61
C THR A 347 3.64 6.28 -19.60
N ASP A 348 3.95 7.50 -19.19
CA ASP A 348 4.86 8.40 -19.91
C ASP A 348 6.23 8.50 -19.21
N PHE A 349 7.16 9.21 -19.83
CA PHE A 349 8.51 9.37 -19.28
C PHE A 349 8.49 10.07 -17.92
N GLU A 350 7.67 11.12 -17.77
CA GLU A 350 7.56 11.92 -16.56
C GLU A 350 7.08 11.11 -15.36
N SER A 351 5.99 10.36 -15.55
CA SER A 351 5.39 9.50 -14.52
C SER A 351 6.30 8.34 -14.14
N ARG A 352 7.00 7.71 -15.10
CA ARG A 352 8.02 6.70 -14.79
C ARG A 352 9.20 7.28 -14.01
N ARG A 353 9.69 8.48 -14.38
CA ARG A 353 10.73 9.17 -13.62
C ARG A 353 10.26 9.43 -12.20
N HIS A 354 9.05 9.97 -12.04
CA HIS A 354 8.49 10.27 -10.73
C HIS A 354 8.42 9.00 -9.86
N LEU A 355 7.84 7.90 -10.35
CA LEU A 355 7.82 6.65 -9.60
C LEU A 355 9.21 6.15 -9.23
N ALA A 356 10.16 6.20 -10.15
CA ALA A 356 11.54 5.80 -9.86
C ALA A 356 12.13 6.63 -8.72
N MET A 357 11.92 7.95 -8.69
CA MET A 357 12.35 8.80 -7.57
C MET A 357 11.68 8.43 -6.25
N MET A 358 10.41 8.01 -6.29
CA MET A 358 9.70 7.60 -5.08
C MET A 358 10.19 6.25 -4.53
N MET A 359 10.84 5.43 -5.35
CA MET A 359 11.44 4.15 -4.93
C MET A 359 12.79 4.32 -4.21
N PHE A 360 13.44 5.47 -4.36
CA PHE A 360 14.70 5.77 -3.66
C PHE A 360 14.45 6.37 -2.27
N PRO A 361 15.35 6.12 -1.30
CA PRO A 361 15.29 6.78 0.00
C PRO A 361 15.22 8.29 -0.14
N GLU A 362 14.52 8.95 0.78
CA GLU A 362 14.55 10.40 0.86
C GLU A 362 15.95 10.85 1.23
N VAL A 363 16.53 11.73 0.40
CA VAL A 363 17.82 12.35 0.72
C VAL A 363 17.56 13.25 1.92
N LYS A 364 18.12 12.91 3.07
CA LYS A 364 18.07 13.80 4.24
C LYS A 364 18.89 15.03 3.91
N GLU A 365 18.25 16.21 3.91
CA GLU A 365 18.93 17.50 3.90
C GLU A 365 19.51 17.83 5.29
N ASP A 366 20.16 16.85 5.94
CA ASP A 366 20.90 17.12 7.16
C ASP A 366 22.23 17.75 6.73
N TYR A 367 22.25 19.08 6.68
CA TYR A 367 23.45 19.90 6.39
C TYR A 367 24.61 19.67 7.36
N GLU A 368 24.40 18.88 8.42
CA GLU A 368 25.42 18.53 9.42
C GLU A 368 26.32 17.35 8.97
N GLU A 369 25.90 16.54 8.00
CA GLU A 369 26.66 15.36 7.48
C GLU A 369 26.98 15.48 5.98
N LEU A 370 27.41 16.67 5.53
CA LEU A 370 27.83 16.86 4.14
C LEU A 370 29.23 16.26 3.90
N HIS A 371 29.40 15.54 2.79
CA HIS A 371 30.73 15.13 2.36
C HIS A 371 31.45 16.32 1.71
N GLU A 372 32.48 16.82 2.38
CA GLU A 372 33.26 17.98 1.95
C GLU A 372 34.29 17.62 0.87
N MET A 373 34.32 18.44 -0.18
CA MET A 373 35.21 18.29 -1.33
C MET A 373 35.82 19.64 -1.67
N LEU A 374 37.14 19.74 -1.49
CA LEU A 374 37.93 20.95 -1.76
C LEU A 374 38.87 20.70 -2.94
N ILE A 375 38.51 21.21 -4.12
CA ILE A 375 39.14 20.81 -5.39
C ILE A 375 39.90 21.97 -6.04
N ASP A 376 41.10 21.71 -6.56
CA ASP A 376 41.81 22.61 -7.48
C ASP A 376 41.21 22.53 -8.88
N ARG A 377 40.81 23.66 -9.49
CA ARG A 377 40.30 23.70 -10.88
C ARG A 377 41.28 23.08 -11.88
N SER A 378 42.59 23.20 -11.65
CA SER A 378 43.60 22.65 -12.54
C SER A 378 43.73 21.13 -12.45
N GLN A 379 43.24 20.53 -11.36
CA GLN A 379 43.26 19.09 -11.11
C GLN A 379 41.82 18.53 -10.95
N LEU A 380 40.84 19.21 -11.56
CA LEU A 380 39.41 18.96 -11.35
C LEU A 380 39.05 17.48 -11.36
N LEU A 381 39.46 16.76 -12.41
CA LEU A 381 39.14 15.35 -12.57
C LEU A 381 39.86 14.52 -11.49
N ALA A 382 41.20 14.59 -11.44
CA ALA A 382 42.02 13.77 -10.54
C ALA A 382 41.61 13.91 -9.05
N GLU A 383 41.41 15.14 -8.57
CA GLU A 383 41.00 15.37 -7.18
C GLU A 383 39.55 14.93 -6.93
N SER A 384 38.63 15.14 -7.87
CA SER A 384 37.25 14.61 -7.76
C SER A 384 37.24 13.09 -7.61
N PHE A 385 38.09 12.40 -8.39
CA PHE A 385 38.26 10.95 -8.30
C PHE A 385 38.77 10.52 -6.93
N GLU A 386 39.78 11.22 -6.41
CA GLU A 386 40.40 10.89 -5.12
C GLU A 386 39.43 11.07 -3.94
N TYR A 387 38.67 12.17 -3.92
CA TYR A 387 37.66 12.42 -2.88
C TYR A 387 36.56 11.35 -2.89
N ILE A 388 35.99 11.08 -4.07
CA ILE A 388 34.86 10.13 -4.20
C ILE A 388 35.30 8.70 -3.95
N ALA A 389 36.50 8.30 -4.38
CA ALA A 389 37.02 6.95 -4.15
C ALA A 389 37.27 6.66 -2.66
N ARG A 390 37.55 7.69 -1.85
CA ARG A 390 37.82 7.55 -0.41
C ARG A 390 36.58 7.72 0.46
N ALA A 391 35.49 8.23 -0.10
CA ALA A 391 34.26 8.46 0.63
C ALA A 391 33.54 7.16 0.97
N GLU A 392 33.00 7.06 2.19
CA GLU A 392 32.08 5.99 2.55
C GLU A 392 30.77 6.16 1.75
N ARG A 393 30.14 5.04 1.36
CA ARG A 393 28.93 5.07 0.53
C ARG A 393 27.81 5.90 1.14
N GLU A 394 27.65 5.78 2.45
CA GLU A 394 26.65 6.47 3.25
C GLU A 394 26.87 7.98 3.22
N SER A 395 28.13 8.44 3.23
CA SER A 395 28.48 9.87 3.14
C SER A 395 28.17 10.47 1.77
N LEU A 396 28.30 9.67 0.70
CA LEU A 396 27.94 10.07 -0.67
C LEU A 396 26.42 10.09 -0.91
N HIS A 397 25.66 9.36 -0.10
CA HIS A 397 24.20 9.41 -0.09
C HIS A 397 23.67 10.68 0.59
N GLY A 398 24.46 11.29 1.48
CA GLY A 398 24.20 12.60 2.08
C GLY A 398 24.38 13.77 1.10
N GLY A 399 24.30 15.00 1.61
CA GLY A 399 24.61 16.19 0.82
C GLY A 399 26.12 16.29 0.47
N LEU A 400 26.46 17.00 -0.62
CA LEU A 400 27.87 17.27 -0.96
C LEU A 400 28.15 18.74 -0.64
N PHE A 401 29.26 19.03 0.01
CA PHE A 401 29.75 20.39 0.21
C PHE A 401 30.96 20.61 -0.70
N MET A 402 30.82 21.50 -1.67
CA MET A 402 31.80 21.73 -2.72
C MET A 402 32.42 23.12 -2.62
N GLU A 403 33.76 23.17 -2.62
CA GLU A 403 34.55 24.40 -2.69
C GLU A 403 35.70 24.25 -3.70
N PHE A 404 36.01 25.33 -4.42
CA PHE A 404 37.22 25.41 -5.23
C PHE A 404 38.35 26.06 -4.42
N LYS A 405 39.55 25.49 -4.49
CA LYS A 405 40.72 26.02 -3.77
C LYS A 405 40.99 27.46 -4.21
N ASN A 406 41.23 28.33 -3.23
CA ASN A 406 41.50 29.77 -3.41
C ASN A 406 40.30 30.57 -3.96
N GLU A 407 39.08 30.06 -3.86
CA GLU A 407 37.85 30.79 -4.20
C GLU A 407 36.97 30.95 -2.95
N GLU A 408 36.32 32.11 -2.82
CA GLU A 408 35.42 32.40 -1.70
C GLU A 408 34.00 31.85 -1.91
N ALA A 409 33.69 31.39 -3.12
CA ALA A 409 32.34 30.93 -3.47
C ALA A 409 32.06 29.57 -2.82
N THR A 410 30.91 29.47 -2.15
CA THR A 410 30.42 28.23 -1.54
C THR A 410 28.93 28.04 -1.83
N GLY A 411 28.42 26.82 -1.55
CA GLY A 411 26.99 26.51 -1.60
C GLY A 411 26.49 25.84 -2.90
N PRO A 412 25.16 25.70 -3.08
CA PRO A 412 24.58 24.87 -4.14
C PRO A 412 24.95 25.28 -5.58
N GLY A 413 25.27 26.56 -5.79
CA GLY A 413 25.73 27.06 -7.08
C GLY A 413 27.07 26.45 -7.51
N VAL A 414 28.01 26.37 -6.57
CA VAL A 414 29.36 25.81 -6.77
C VAL A 414 29.29 24.30 -7.02
N LEU A 415 28.42 23.60 -6.27
CA LEU A 415 28.15 22.19 -6.51
C LEU A 415 27.64 21.93 -7.94
N ARG A 416 26.70 22.75 -8.43
CA ARG A 416 26.19 22.64 -9.82
C ARG A 416 27.28 22.93 -10.86
N GLU A 417 28.12 23.92 -10.60
CA GLU A 417 29.26 24.24 -11.49
C GLU A 417 30.25 23.08 -11.53
N TRP A 418 30.65 22.56 -10.38
CA TRP A 418 31.53 21.40 -10.29
C TRP A 418 30.97 20.20 -11.05
N PHE A 419 29.68 19.89 -10.87
CA PHE A 419 29.01 18.82 -11.62
C PHE A 419 29.09 19.04 -13.12
N PHE A 420 28.85 20.26 -13.59
CA PHE A 420 28.93 20.61 -15.00
C PHE A 420 30.34 20.38 -15.57
N LEU A 421 31.36 20.90 -14.88
CA LEU A 421 32.75 20.82 -15.31
C LEU A 421 33.28 19.38 -15.30
N VAL A 422 32.98 18.61 -14.24
CA VAL A 422 33.38 17.20 -14.15
C VAL A 422 32.74 16.37 -15.27
N CYS A 423 31.46 16.62 -15.60
CA CYS A 423 30.83 15.96 -16.75
C CYS A 423 31.57 16.26 -18.05
N GLN A 424 31.99 17.52 -18.28
CA GLN A 424 32.76 17.87 -19.48
C GLN A 424 34.09 17.13 -19.54
N GLU A 425 34.82 17.04 -18.42
CA GLU A 425 36.10 16.32 -18.36
C GLU A 425 35.93 14.81 -18.53
N ILE A 426 34.87 14.19 -17.99
CA ILE A 426 34.60 12.76 -18.18
C ILE A 426 34.44 12.40 -19.66
N PHE A 427 33.76 13.24 -20.44
CA PHE A 427 33.55 13.01 -21.89
C PHE A 427 34.59 13.69 -22.78
N ASN A 428 35.62 14.31 -22.20
CA ASN A 428 36.71 14.92 -22.95
C ASN A 428 37.53 13.81 -23.65
N PRO A 429 37.66 13.83 -24.99
CA PRO A 429 38.43 12.83 -25.73
C PRO A 429 39.90 12.72 -25.29
N GLN A 430 40.46 13.79 -24.71
CA GLN A 430 41.85 13.82 -24.22
C GLN A 430 42.05 12.94 -22.98
N ASN A 431 41.02 12.77 -22.15
CA ASN A 431 41.07 11.93 -20.95
C ASN A 431 40.88 10.44 -21.26
N ALA A 432 40.50 10.10 -22.50
CA ALA A 432 40.37 8.73 -23.01
C ALA A 432 39.48 7.80 -22.17
N LEU A 433 38.54 8.35 -21.37
CA LEU A 433 37.60 7.57 -20.56
C LEU A 433 36.43 7.03 -21.39
N PHE A 434 35.90 7.88 -22.28
CA PHE A 434 34.78 7.55 -23.17
C PHE A 434 35.11 7.90 -24.63
N VAL A 435 34.52 7.16 -25.56
CA VAL A 435 34.59 7.39 -26.99
C VAL A 435 33.20 7.70 -27.54
N ALA A 436 33.10 8.70 -28.40
CA ALA A 436 31.85 9.01 -29.09
C ALA A 436 31.49 7.90 -30.10
N CYS A 437 30.21 7.57 -30.22
CA CYS A 437 29.72 6.66 -31.23
C CYS A 437 30.05 7.21 -32.62
N PRO A 438 30.67 6.41 -33.51
CA PRO A 438 30.97 6.86 -34.87
C PRO A 438 29.73 7.35 -35.64
N ASN A 439 28.59 6.70 -35.40
CA ASN A 439 27.34 6.95 -36.12
C ASN A 439 26.41 7.97 -35.42
N ASP A 440 26.67 8.32 -34.16
CA ASP A 440 25.89 9.30 -33.40
C ASP A 440 26.79 9.97 -32.37
N ARG A 441 27.41 11.10 -32.73
CA ARG A 441 28.37 11.81 -31.88
C ARG A 441 27.79 12.34 -30.56
N ARG A 442 26.48 12.23 -30.37
CA ARG A 442 25.82 12.56 -29.10
C ARG A 442 25.89 11.39 -28.11
N ARG A 443 26.14 10.16 -28.58
CA ARG A 443 26.27 8.95 -27.76
C ARG A 443 27.72 8.66 -27.44
N PHE A 444 27.98 8.22 -26.21
CA PHE A 444 29.30 7.84 -25.74
C PHE A 444 29.30 6.39 -25.23
N PHE A 445 30.46 5.74 -25.35
CA PHE A 445 30.74 4.40 -24.85
C PHE A 445 32.03 4.42 -24.03
N PRO A 446 32.17 3.56 -23.00
CA PRO A 446 33.44 3.40 -22.30
C PRO A 446 34.53 3.07 -23.32
N ASN A 447 35.70 3.71 -23.20
CA ASN A 447 36.81 3.43 -24.09
C ASN A 447 37.40 2.04 -23.78
N PRO A 448 37.33 1.07 -24.70
CA PRO A 448 37.82 -0.29 -24.45
C PRO A 448 39.35 -0.37 -24.30
N VAL A 449 40.07 0.69 -24.67
CA VAL A 449 41.54 0.77 -24.60
C VAL A 449 42.01 1.64 -23.42
N CYS A 450 41.10 2.08 -22.55
CA CYS A 450 41.48 2.83 -21.37
C CYS A 450 42.28 1.93 -20.42
N ASN A 451 43.61 2.08 -20.46
CA ASN A 451 44.57 1.30 -19.67
C ASN A 451 44.91 1.98 -18.34
N MET A 452 44.26 3.13 -18.04
CA MET A 452 44.33 3.71 -16.72
C MET A 452 43.62 2.75 -15.76
N ALA A 453 44.38 2.15 -14.85
CA ALA A 453 43.89 1.57 -13.61
C ALA A 453 43.36 2.66 -12.65
N ILE A 454 42.68 3.68 -13.18
CA ILE A 454 41.69 4.44 -12.44
C ILE A 454 40.50 3.51 -12.51
N ASP A 455 40.32 2.72 -11.45
CA ASP A 455 39.32 1.67 -11.34
C ASP A 455 38.07 2.10 -12.11
N SER A 456 37.71 1.33 -13.14
CA SER A 456 36.48 1.58 -13.91
C SER A 456 35.28 1.82 -12.96
N GLU A 457 35.35 1.24 -11.77
CA GLU A 457 34.48 1.46 -10.62
C GLU A 457 34.42 2.91 -10.12
N VAL A 458 35.52 3.68 -10.06
CA VAL A 458 35.49 5.09 -9.66
C VAL A 458 34.90 5.97 -10.77
N CYS A 459 35.17 5.70 -12.05
CA CYS A 459 34.53 6.42 -13.16
C CYS A 459 33.02 6.16 -13.14
N ILE A 460 32.64 4.91 -12.89
CA ILE A 460 31.26 4.47 -12.70
C ILE A 460 30.68 5.10 -11.43
N CYS A 461 31.42 5.24 -10.33
CA CYS A 461 30.96 5.88 -9.09
C CYS A 461 30.78 7.39 -9.25
N LEU A 462 31.69 8.07 -9.94
CA LEU A 462 31.55 9.49 -10.29
C LEU A 462 30.35 9.70 -11.20
N PHE A 463 30.20 8.83 -12.21
CA PHE A 463 29.04 8.80 -13.09
C PHE A 463 27.74 8.51 -12.32
N HIS A 464 27.77 7.57 -11.36
CA HIS A 464 26.66 7.29 -10.46
C HIS A 464 26.36 8.46 -9.55
N LEU A 465 27.36 9.16 -9.01
CA LEU A 465 27.18 10.29 -8.10
C LEU A 465 26.59 11.49 -8.84
N THR A 466 27.18 11.85 -9.99
CA THR A 466 26.63 12.88 -10.89
C THR A 466 25.22 12.52 -11.28
N TYR A 467 24.98 11.29 -11.76
CA TYR A 467 23.66 10.94 -12.24
C TYR A 467 22.64 10.81 -11.11
N ASN A 468 22.95 10.16 -9.99
CA ASN A 468 22.04 10.02 -8.84
C ASN A 468 21.66 11.39 -8.26
N LYS A 469 22.61 12.32 -8.09
CA LYS A 469 22.29 13.67 -7.60
C LYS A 469 21.56 14.52 -8.63
N VAL A 470 21.95 14.47 -9.90
CA VAL A 470 21.28 15.20 -10.99
C VAL A 470 19.86 14.68 -11.24
N LEU A 471 19.64 13.37 -11.06
CA LEU A 471 18.35 12.71 -11.02
C LEU A 471 17.51 13.24 -9.85
N LEU A 472 18.01 13.06 -8.62
CA LEU A 472 17.25 13.31 -7.39
C LEU A 472 16.93 14.78 -7.20
N ASP A 473 17.83 15.67 -7.61
CA ASP A 473 17.70 17.10 -7.37
C ASP A 473 17.08 17.87 -8.56
N ASN A 474 16.51 17.17 -9.56
CA ASN A 474 15.87 17.76 -10.77
C ASN A 474 16.76 18.65 -11.66
N TRP A 475 18.07 18.76 -11.42
CA TRP A 475 18.83 19.92 -11.91
C TRP A 475 19.22 19.92 -13.39
N CYS A 476 19.43 18.79 -14.09
CA CYS A 476 19.81 18.87 -15.52
C CYS A 476 19.81 17.52 -16.25
N TRP A 477 18.71 17.19 -16.93
CA TRP A 477 18.67 16.07 -17.88
C TRP A 477 19.35 16.35 -19.24
N ARG A 478 19.85 17.57 -19.44
CA ARG A 478 20.36 18.03 -20.74
C ARG A 478 21.85 17.76 -20.98
N LEU A 479 22.58 17.25 -20.00
CA LEU A 479 24.04 17.30 -20.06
C LEU A 479 24.66 16.22 -20.95
N VAL A 480 24.11 15.01 -21.05
CA VAL A 480 24.68 13.97 -21.93
C VAL A 480 23.64 12.94 -22.40
N THR A 481 23.52 12.73 -23.72
CA THR A 481 22.72 11.63 -24.30
C THR A 481 23.54 10.34 -24.38
N LEU A 482 23.63 9.59 -23.30
CA LEU A 482 24.40 8.34 -23.30
C LEU A 482 23.72 7.24 -24.12
N SER A 483 24.51 6.23 -24.48
CA SER A 483 23.95 5.03 -25.11
C SER A 483 22.96 4.34 -24.18
N GLU A 484 21.87 3.82 -24.74
CA GLU A 484 20.82 3.09 -24.01
C GLU A 484 21.39 1.93 -23.18
N SER A 485 22.45 1.27 -23.67
CA SER A 485 23.16 0.20 -22.96
C SER A 485 23.82 0.69 -21.67
N LEU A 486 24.42 1.88 -21.67
CA LEU A 486 25.08 2.44 -20.50
C LEU A 486 24.05 2.89 -19.45
N TRP A 487 22.94 3.49 -19.91
CA TRP A 487 21.81 3.82 -19.04
C TRP A 487 21.26 2.60 -18.32
N LYS A 488 21.07 1.49 -19.06
CA LYS A 488 20.62 0.22 -18.49
C LYS A 488 21.56 -0.31 -17.42
N GLN A 489 22.86 -0.28 -17.68
CA GLN A 489 23.86 -0.72 -16.68
C GLN A 489 23.82 0.13 -15.41
N VAL A 490 23.75 1.45 -15.55
CA VAL A 490 23.79 2.39 -14.42
C VAL A 490 22.58 2.24 -13.52
N ILE A 491 21.38 2.25 -14.09
CA ILE A 491 20.16 2.14 -13.29
C ILE A 491 20.10 0.73 -12.67
N THR A 492 20.55 -0.32 -13.40
CA THR A 492 20.64 -1.70 -12.86
C THR A 492 21.56 -1.81 -11.67
N LEU A 493 22.75 -1.19 -11.75
CA LEU A 493 23.68 -1.15 -10.63
C LEU A 493 23.09 -0.40 -9.44
N LYS A 494 22.43 0.74 -9.67
CA LYS A 494 21.83 1.54 -8.59
C LYS A 494 20.69 0.79 -7.88
N PHE A 495 19.77 0.20 -8.63
CA PHE A 495 18.70 -0.62 -8.05
C PHE A 495 19.28 -1.80 -7.25
N LYS A 496 20.31 -2.46 -7.77
CA LYS A 496 21.01 -3.55 -7.08
C LYS A 496 21.69 -3.08 -5.78
N GLN A 497 22.31 -1.91 -5.79
CA GLN A 497 22.96 -1.32 -4.60
C GLN A 497 21.96 -1.00 -3.50
N GLU A 498 20.78 -0.49 -3.86
CA GLU A 498 19.72 -0.13 -2.90
C GLU A 498 18.84 -1.34 -2.52
N GLY A 499 19.12 -2.54 -3.06
CA GLY A 499 18.27 -3.71 -2.86
C GLY A 499 16.87 -3.60 -3.48
N ILE A 500 16.66 -2.62 -4.37
CA ILE A 500 15.39 -2.34 -5.04
C ILE A 500 15.21 -3.35 -6.19
N LYS A 501 14.11 -4.10 -6.17
CA LYS A 501 13.74 -5.01 -7.25
C LYS A 501 13.04 -4.25 -8.38
N GLY A 502 13.10 -4.78 -9.61
CA GLY A 502 12.32 -4.25 -10.74
C GLY A 502 13.03 -3.23 -11.64
N CYS A 503 14.36 -3.14 -11.57
CA CYS A 503 15.13 -2.18 -12.35
C CYS A 503 14.86 -2.22 -13.87
N GLU A 504 14.69 -3.41 -14.44
CA GLU A 504 14.49 -3.61 -15.87
C GLU A 504 13.21 -2.93 -16.37
N MET A 505 12.22 -2.73 -15.48
CA MET A 505 10.92 -2.17 -15.81
C MET A 505 10.95 -0.64 -15.97
N VAL A 506 11.81 0.05 -15.21
CA VAL A 506 12.00 1.51 -15.32
C VAL A 506 12.79 1.89 -16.59
N LEU A 507 13.56 0.94 -17.11
CA LEU A 507 14.74 1.21 -17.93
C LEU A 507 14.54 1.34 -19.44
N GLY A 508 13.30 1.47 -19.94
CA GLY A 508 13.16 1.86 -21.34
C GLY A 508 11.76 2.12 -21.82
#